data_AF-A0A2N1M7L0-F1
#
_entry.id   AF-A0A2N1M7L0-F1
#
_cell.length_a   1.000
_cell.length_b   1.000
_cell.length_c   1.000
_cell.angle_alpha   90.00
_cell.angle_beta   90.00
_cell.angle_gamma   90.00
#
_symmetry.space_group_name_H-M   'P 1'
#
loop_
_entity.id
_entity.type
_entity.pdbx_description
1 polymer ?
#
loop_
_entity_poly.entity_id
_entity_poly.type
_entity_poly.pdbx_seq_one_letter_code
_entity_poly.pdbx_strand_id
1 'polypeptide(L)'
;MVDSYNCLRLNNKRVFQVEVYKDKDRQKCFEFGNKQIPFGNFKVGQLARLISVQEKFKVSKLWKVDVDKSKLNPGSTDDDIKELGGVSMEFEHKFERYFKAVCELMDNIHIVAVVETTTTELGRKRRNTEVESIKMFLFLYVAIYFILSFLQMFLYSN
;
A
#
# COMPACT_ATOMS: atom_id res chain seq x y z
N MET A 1 10.21 20.34 -15.24
CA MET A 1 10.52 19.66 -13.97
C MET A 1 11.89 20.11 -13.48
N VAL A 2 12.04 20.34 -12.17
CA VAL A 2 13.30 20.80 -11.54
C VAL A 2 13.81 19.80 -10.51
N ASP A 3 12.90 19.13 -9.80
CA ASP A 3 13.22 18.01 -8.92
C ASP A 3 12.10 16.96 -9.01
N SER A 4 12.36 15.77 -8.50
CA SER A 4 11.34 14.74 -8.31
C SER A 4 11.62 13.91 -7.07
N TYR A 5 10.57 13.60 -6.32
CA TYR A 5 10.64 12.66 -5.21
C TYR A 5 10.21 11.27 -5.67
N ASN A 6 11.12 10.31 -5.59
CA ASN A 6 10.80 8.89 -5.77
C ASN A 6 9.89 8.41 -4.63
N CYS A 7 8.65 8.06 -5.00
CA CYS A 7 7.67 7.51 -4.10
C CYS A 7 7.48 6.01 -4.37
N LEU A 8 7.59 5.20 -3.32
CA LEU A 8 7.32 3.77 -3.36
C LEU A 8 5.93 3.50 -2.79
N ARG A 9 5.10 2.84 -3.57
CA ARG A 9 3.90 2.19 -3.07
C ARG A 9 4.29 0.87 -2.41
N LEU A 10 4.05 0.73 -1.10
CA LEU A 10 4.59 -0.38 -0.32
C LEU A 10 4.09 -1.74 -0.80
N ASN A 11 2.77 -1.93 -0.91
CA ASN A 11 2.14 -3.23 -1.16
C ASN A 11 2.60 -3.97 -2.44
N ASN A 12 3.05 -3.25 -3.47
CA ASN A 12 3.44 -3.83 -4.76
C ASN A 12 4.84 -3.38 -5.23
N LYS A 13 5.59 -2.68 -4.37
CA LYS A 13 6.92 -2.11 -4.68
C LYS A 13 6.96 -1.24 -5.95
N ARG A 14 5.83 -0.68 -6.39
CA ARG A 14 5.79 0.21 -7.55
C ARG A 14 6.42 1.54 -7.15
N VAL A 15 7.37 1.99 -7.95
CA VAL A 15 7.97 3.32 -7.81
C VAL A 15 7.35 4.26 -8.83
N PHE A 16 6.98 5.45 -8.39
CA PHE A 16 6.52 6.53 -9.23
C PHE A 16 7.11 7.84 -8.70
N GLN A 17 7.12 8.87 -9.53
CA GLN A 17 7.76 10.14 -9.21
C GLN A 17 6.71 11.21 -8.92
N VAL A 18 6.94 11.96 -7.85
CA VAL A 18 6.21 13.19 -7.56
C VAL A 18 7.08 14.35 -8.03
N GLU A 19 6.65 14.98 -9.11
CA GLU A 19 7.42 16.00 -9.82
C GLU A 19 7.26 17.37 -9.17
N VAL A 20 8.37 18.12 -9.14
CA VAL A 20 8.42 19.50 -8.65
C VAL A 20 8.78 20.41 -9.82
N TYR A 21 8.03 21.49 -9.93
CA TYR A 21 8.18 22.48 -10.99
C TYR A 21 8.73 23.80 -10.42
N LYS A 22 9.19 24.68 -11.31
CA LYS A 22 9.44 26.07 -10.97
C LYS A 22 8.35 26.91 -11.61
N ASP A 23 7.74 27.76 -10.80
CA ASP A 23 6.85 28.81 -11.31
C ASP A 23 7.67 29.94 -11.96
N LYS A 24 7.00 30.92 -12.56
CA LYS A 24 7.55 32.12 -13.21
C LYS A 24 8.51 32.89 -12.30
N ASP A 25 8.25 32.91 -11.00
CA ASP A 25 9.11 33.54 -9.97
C ASP A 25 10.28 32.65 -9.53
N ARG A 26 10.56 31.55 -10.25
CA ARG A 26 11.58 30.53 -9.94
C ARG A 26 11.38 29.83 -8.60
N GLN A 27 10.22 29.96 -7.97
CA GLN A 27 9.86 29.26 -6.74
C GLN A 27 9.44 27.82 -7.06
N LYS A 28 9.82 26.87 -6.20
CA LYS A 28 9.42 25.47 -6.34
C LYS A 28 7.92 25.33 -6.06
N CYS A 29 7.19 24.64 -6.92
CA CYS A 29 5.76 24.39 -6.80
C CYS A 29 5.41 22.95 -7.19
N PHE A 30 4.29 22.47 -6.67
CA PHE A 30 3.67 21.20 -7.03
C PHE A 30 2.45 21.46 -7.91
N GLU A 31 2.31 20.68 -8.97
CA GLU A 31 1.11 20.70 -9.82
C GLU A 31 0.09 19.71 -9.28
N PHE A 32 -1.12 20.19 -9.00
CA PHE A 32 -2.25 19.37 -8.61
C PHE A 32 -3.47 19.73 -9.47
N GLY A 33 -3.68 18.93 -10.51
CA GLY A 33 -4.64 19.26 -11.57
C GLY A 33 -4.22 20.54 -12.29
N ASN A 34 -5.11 21.54 -12.36
CA ASN A 34 -4.83 22.83 -13.01
C ASN A 34 -4.35 23.90 -12.03
N LYS A 35 -3.94 23.52 -10.82
CA LYS A 35 -3.48 24.46 -9.79
C LYS A 35 -2.03 24.17 -9.42
N GLN A 36 -1.25 25.25 -9.30
CA GLN A 36 0.10 25.20 -8.75
C GLN A 36 0.05 25.58 -7.27
N ILE A 37 0.70 24.77 -6.43
CA ILE A 37 0.80 25.02 -5.00
C ILE A 37 2.27 25.26 -4.67
N PRO A 38 2.63 26.42 -4.09
CA PRO A 38 4.00 26.70 -3.69
C PRO A 38 4.52 25.69 -2.66
N PHE A 39 5.79 25.32 -2.77
CA PHE A 39 6.44 24.32 -1.91
C PHE A 39 6.26 24.62 -0.41
N GLY A 40 6.45 25.87 0.01
CA GLY A 40 6.33 26.28 1.42
C GLY A 40 4.91 26.27 2.00
N ASN A 41 3.89 26.15 1.13
CA ASN A 41 2.49 26.05 1.54
C ASN A 41 1.91 24.64 1.30
N PHE A 42 2.69 23.75 0.67
CA PHE A 42 2.25 22.40 0.34
C PHE A 42 2.20 21.53 1.60
N LYS A 43 1.04 20.93 1.88
CA LYS A 43 0.83 20.04 3.03
C LYS A 43 0.97 18.57 2.64
N VAL A 44 1.39 17.73 3.58
CA VAL A 44 1.49 16.28 3.38
C VAL A 44 0.12 15.67 3.03
N GLY A 45 -0.99 16.19 3.58
CA GLY A 45 -2.33 15.76 3.19
C GLY A 45 -2.67 16.06 1.72
N GLN A 46 -2.11 17.12 1.13
CA GLN A 46 -2.25 17.41 -0.30
C GLN A 46 -1.42 16.44 -1.14
N LEU A 47 -0.21 16.10 -0.68
CA LEU A 47 0.61 15.05 -1.29
C LEU A 47 -0.12 13.70 -1.30
N ALA A 48 -0.72 13.30 -0.18
CA ALA A 48 -1.49 12.05 -0.10
C ALA A 48 -2.64 12.03 -1.12
N ARG A 49 -3.34 13.17 -1.30
CA ARG A 49 -4.38 13.32 -2.32
C ARG A 49 -3.83 13.26 -3.74
N LEU A 50 -2.69 13.90 -4.01
CA LEU A 50 -1.98 13.85 -5.30
C LEU A 50 -1.65 12.42 -5.69
N ILE A 51 -1.00 11.69 -4.80
CA ILE A 51 -0.67 10.28 -4.99
C ILE A 51 -1.94 9.46 -5.21
N SER A 52 -2.99 9.72 -4.42
CA SER A 52 -4.23 8.96 -4.52
C SER A 52 -4.93 9.12 -5.87
N VAL A 53 -4.91 10.33 -6.44
CA VAL A 53 -5.49 10.63 -7.75
C VAL A 53 -4.64 10.04 -8.88
N GLN A 54 -3.32 10.22 -8.81
CA GLN A 54 -2.38 9.76 -9.84
C GLN A 54 -2.34 8.23 -9.95
N GLU A 55 -2.28 7.56 -8.81
CA GLU A 55 -2.10 6.10 -8.75
C GLU A 55 -3.41 5.34 -8.50
N LYS A 56 -4.53 6.05 -8.36
CA LYS A 56 -5.89 5.50 -8.17
C LYS A 56 -6.00 4.56 -6.96
N PHE A 57 -5.37 4.91 -5.83
CA PHE A 57 -5.51 4.17 -4.56
C PHE A 57 -5.63 5.12 -3.38
N LYS A 58 -6.17 4.64 -2.24
CA LYS A 58 -6.29 5.46 -1.04
C LYS A 58 -5.02 5.35 -0.18
N VAL A 59 -4.35 6.47 0.05
CA VAL A 59 -3.18 6.57 0.92
C VAL A 59 -3.62 6.62 2.37
N SER A 60 -3.16 5.67 3.20
CA SER A 60 -3.41 5.65 4.64
C SER A 60 -2.32 6.40 5.41
N LYS A 61 -1.05 6.14 5.08
CA LYS A 61 0.12 6.75 5.74
C LYS A 61 1.20 7.08 4.72
N LEU A 62 1.97 8.11 5.02
CA LEU A 62 3.15 8.49 4.26
C LEU A 62 4.36 8.51 5.19
N TRP A 63 5.49 7.98 4.71
CA TRP A 63 6.75 7.96 5.45
C TRP A 63 7.83 8.63 4.62
N LYS A 64 8.69 9.41 5.28
CA LYS A 64 9.91 9.96 4.72
C LYS A 64 11.05 8.98 5.02
N VAL A 65 11.71 8.49 3.98
CA VAL A 65 12.85 7.56 4.07
C VAL A 65 13.96 8.05 3.14
N ASP A 66 15.15 7.49 3.29
CA ASP A 66 16.26 7.66 2.35
C ASP A 66 17.01 6.34 2.22
N VAL A 67 16.42 5.42 1.47
CA VAL A 67 16.92 4.04 1.32
C VAL A 67 16.73 3.53 -0.10
N ASP A 68 17.58 2.60 -0.49
CA ASP A 68 17.40 1.85 -1.74
C ASP A 68 16.09 1.06 -1.75
N LYS A 69 15.50 0.95 -2.93
CA LYS A 69 14.30 0.13 -3.18
C LYS A 69 14.47 -1.32 -2.69
N SER A 70 15.69 -1.86 -2.75
CA SER A 70 16.00 -3.24 -2.35
C SER A 70 15.79 -3.51 -0.86
N LYS A 71 15.94 -2.48 0.00
CA LYS A 71 15.83 -2.60 1.46
C LYS A 71 14.37 -2.63 1.94
N LEU A 72 13.45 -2.06 1.18
CA LEU A 72 12.03 -2.04 1.51
C LEU A 72 11.35 -3.30 0.98
N ASN A 73 10.47 -3.92 1.77
CA ASN A 73 9.69 -5.10 1.38
C ASN A 73 8.19 -4.78 1.35
N PRO A 74 7.40 -5.43 0.48
CA PRO A 74 5.98 -5.12 0.38
C PRO A 74 5.17 -5.53 1.62
N GLY A 75 5.74 -6.42 2.44
CA GLY A 75 5.24 -6.78 3.75
C GLY A 75 5.94 -6.06 4.91
N SER A 76 6.74 -5.02 4.65
CA SER A 76 7.40 -4.27 5.72
C SER A 76 6.35 -3.63 6.63
N THR A 77 6.57 -3.78 7.93
CA THR A 77 5.72 -3.18 8.97
C THR A 77 6.11 -1.71 9.19
N ASP A 78 5.26 -0.98 9.92
CA ASP A 78 5.58 0.39 10.36
C ASP A 78 6.89 0.42 11.18
N ASP A 79 7.18 -0.62 11.95
CA ASP A 79 8.40 -0.70 12.77
C ASP A 79 9.64 -0.98 11.91
N ASP A 80 9.53 -1.85 10.89
CA ASP A 80 10.62 -2.06 9.93
C ASP A 80 11.00 -0.76 9.21
N ILE A 81 9.99 0.07 8.86
CA ILE A 81 10.24 1.36 8.21
C ILE A 81 10.93 2.32 9.18
N LYS A 82 10.59 2.32 10.47
CA LYS A 82 11.30 3.12 11.49
C LYS A 82 12.73 2.67 11.68
N GLU A 83 12.98 1.36 11.71
CA GLU A 83 14.34 0.80 11.82
C GLU A 83 15.24 1.21 10.65
N LEU A 84 14.66 1.41 9.47
CA LEU A 84 15.33 1.97 8.29
C LEU A 84 15.52 3.50 8.34
N GLY A 85 15.26 4.13 9.48
CA GLY A 85 15.34 5.60 9.66
C GLY A 85 14.13 6.34 9.11
N GLY A 86 13.02 5.64 8.86
CA GLY A 86 11.80 6.22 8.35
C GLY A 86 11.09 7.10 9.37
N VAL A 87 10.63 8.26 8.91
CA VAL A 87 9.89 9.24 9.71
C VAL A 87 8.45 9.30 9.22
N SER A 88 7.49 9.00 10.09
CA SER A 88 6.06 9.11 9.78
C SER A 88 5.71 10.57 9.50
N MET A 89 4.98 10.81 8.40
CA MET A 89 4.56 12.14 7.99
C MET A 89 3.11 12.40 8.38
N GLU A 90 2.87 13.46 9.13
CA GLU A 90 1.53 13.87 9.55
C GLU A 90 0.88 14.75 8.47
N PHE A 91 -0.37 14.46 8.12
CA PHE A 91 -1.05 15.11 7.00
C PHE A 91 -1.31 16.61 7.18
N GLU A 92 -1.39 17.08 8.42
CA GLU A 92 -1.64 18.48 8.75
C GLU A 92 -0.39 19.35 8.58
N HIS A 93 0.79 18.72 8.66
CA HIS A 93 2.07 19.40 8.57
C HIS A 93 2.43 19.74 7.14
N LYS A 94 3.25 20.79 7.03
CA LYS A 94 3.83 21.21 5.76
C LYS A 94 4.88 20.20 5.30
N PHE A 95 4.94 19.99 4.00
CA PHE A 95 5.92 19.11 3.37
C PHE A 95 7.37 19.55 3.63
N GLU A 96 7.60 20.86 3.71
CA GLU A 96 8.91 21.46 4.00
C GLU A 96 9.53 21.01 5.34
N ARG A 97 8.70 20.54 6.28
CA ARG A 97 9.16 19.99 7.57
C ARG A 97 9.95 18.70 7.39
N TYR A 98 9.67 17.93 6.34
CA TYR A 98 10.28 16.63 6.07
C TYR A 98 11.34 16.71 4.97
N PHE A 99 11.13 17.56 3.97
CA PHE A 99 12.04 17.76 2.85
C PHE A 99 12.39 19.23 2.74
N LYS A 100 13.68 19.55 2.88
CA LYS A 100 14.16 20.91 2.65
C LYS A 100 14.17 21.21 1.15
N ALA A 101 14.03 22.48 0.79
CA ALA A 101 14.03 22.92 -0.60
C ALA A 101 15.38 22.70 -1.31
N VAL A 102 16.48 22.49 -0.59
CA VAL A 102 17.84 22.30 -1.14
C VAL A 102 18.38 20.91 -0.77
N CYS A 103 17.60 19.86 -1.04
CA CYS A 103 18.08 18.49 -0.91
C CYS A 103 18.51 17.96 -2.28
N GLU A 104 19.72 17.41 -2.36
CA GLU A 104 20.13 16.56 -3.47
C GLU A 104 19.38 15.23 -3.34
N LEU A 105 18.40 15.04 -4.22
CA LEU A 105 17.62 13.80 -4.27
C LEU A 105 18.41 12.80 -5.12
N MET A 106 18.91 11.74 -4.48
CA MET A 106 19.55 10.63 -5.19
C MET A 106 18.49 9.67 -5.74
N ASP A 107 18.90 8.59 -6.41
CA ASP A 107 17.98 7.58 -6.96
C ASP A 107 17.25 6.73 -5.89
N ASN A 108 17.48 7.04 -4.61
CA ASN A 108 16.86 6.38 -3.47
C ASN A 108 15.35 6.64 -3.42
N ILE A 109 14.64 5.79 -2.66
CA ILE A 109 13.25 6.05 -2.29
C ILE A 109 13.24 7.14 -1.23
N HIS A 110 12.43 8.16 -1.46
CA HIS A 110 12.26 9.29 -0.56
C HIS A 110 10.98 9.18 0.26
N ILE A 111 9.92 8.66 -0.37
CA ILE A 111 8.58 8.64 0.21
C ILE A 111 8.02 7.22 0.10
N VAL A 112 7.55 6.64 1.21
CA VAL A 112 6.80 5.38 1.18
C VAL A 112 5.33 5.66 1.42
N ALA A 113 4.48 5.22 0.49
CA ALA A 113 3.04 5.30 0.59
C ALA A 113 2.45 3.95 1.00
N VAL A 114 1.79 3.94 2.15
CA VAL A 114 1.05 2.79 2.67
C VAL A 114 -0.40 2.89 2.21
N VAL A 115 -0.88 1.84 1.56
CA VAL A 115 -2.26 1.76 1.03
C VAL A 115 -3.21 1.45 2.18
N GLU A 116 -4.35 2.14 2.21
CA GLU A 116 -5.46 1.73 3.06
C GLU A 116 -6.05 0.43 2.51
N THR A 117 -5.75 -0.71 3.13
CA THR A 117 -6.39 -1.97 2.78
C THR A 117 -7.84 -1.90 3.23
N THR A 118 -8.76 -1.61 2.30
CA THR A 118 -10.14 -2.01 2.47
C THR A 118 -10.17 -3.54 2.49
N THR A 119 -10.74 -4.10 3.55
CA THR A 119 -10.78 -5.54 3.88
C THR A 119 -11.50 -6.41 2.83
N THR A 120 -11.82 -5.90 1.65
CA THR A 120 -12.81 -6.47 0.75
C THR A 120 -12.28 -7.56 -0.19
N GLU A 121 -10.97 -7.63 -0.48
CA GLU A 121 -10.45 -8.65 -1.43
C GLU A 121 -9.59 -9.73 -0.77
N LEU A 122 -8.70 -9.39 0.17
CA LEU A 122 -7.86 -10.40 0.85
C LEU A 122 -8.70 -11.32 1.76
N GLY A 123 -9.72 -10.75 2.40
CA GLY A 123 -10.70 -11.50 3.21
C GLY A 123 -11.66 -12.35 2.39
N ARG A 124 -11.84 -12.07 1.09
CA ARG A 124 -12.66 -12.91 0.19
C ARG A 124 -11.87 -14.13 -0.26
N LYS A 125 -10.56 -13.98 -0.54
CA LYS A 125 -9.71 -15.13 -0.93
C LYS A 125 -9.51 -16.13 0.21
N ARG A 126 -9.24 -15.66 1.45
CA ARG A 126 -9.10 -16.55 2.62
C ARG A 126 -10.40 -17.27 2.98
N ARG A 127 -11.54 -16.58 2.95
CA ARG A 127 -12.85 -17.20 3.24
C ARG A 127 -13.26 -18.22 2.17
N ASN A 128 -12.94 -17.99 0.91
CA ASN A 128 -13.28 -18.95 -0.15
C ASN A 128 -12.51 -20.27 0.00
N THR A 129 -11.21 -20.23 0.33
CA THR A 129 -10.41 -21.45 0.52
C THR A 129 -10.85 -22.25 1.75
N GLU A 130 -11.25 -21.58 2.83
CA GLU A 130 -11.74 -22.22 4.05
C GLU A 130 -13.14 -22.82 3.86
N VAL A 131 -14.04 -22.13 3.14
CA VAL A 131 -15.38 -22.62 2.81
C VAL A 131 -15.33 -23.81 1.85
N GLU A 132 -14.45 -23.81 0.84
CA GLU A 132 -14.28 -24.97 -0.05
C GLU A 132 -13.71 -26.18 0.68
N SER A 133 -12.77 -25.96 1.60
CA SER A 133 -12.22 -27.03 2.44
C SER A 133 -13.32 -27.66 3.32
N ILE A 134 -14.14 -26.83 3.98
CA ILE A 134 -15.26 -27.31 4.82
C ILE A 134 -16.31 -28.05 3.97
N LYS A 135 -16.63 -27.56 2.77
CA LYS A 135 -17.55 -28.26 1.85
C LYS A 135 -17.03 -29.63 1.43
N MET A 136 -15.73 -29.75 1.13
CA MET A 136 -15.11 -31.05 0.83
C MET A 136 -15.21 -32.02 2.01
N PHE A 137 -14.91 -31.57 3.23
CA PHE A 137 -15.01 -32.42 4.42
C PHE A 137 -16.44 -32.89 4.68
N LEU A 138 -17.43 -32.01 4.52
CA LEU A 138 -18.83 -32.38 4.69
C LEU A 138 -19.30 -33.38 3.63
N PHE A 139 -18.86 -33.21 2.38
CA PHE A 139 -19.20 -34.13 1.29
C PHE A 139 -18.60 -35.53 1.52
N LEU A 140 -17.35 -35.60 1.95
CA LEU A 140 -16.69 -36.86 2.27
C LEU A 140 -17.37 -37.56 3.45
N TYR A 141 -17.74 -36.82 4.49
CA TYR A 141 -18.44 -37.35 5.66
C TYR A 141 -19.80 -37.96 5.29
N VAL A 142 -20.60 -37.25 4.47
CA VAL A 142 -21.89 -37.75 4.00
C VAL A 142 -21.72 -38.99 3.12
N ALA A 143 -20.73 -38.98 2.21
CA ALA A 143 -20.45 -40.13 1.35
C ALA A 143 -20.06 -41.38 2.16
N ILE A 144 -19.19 -41.22 3.16
CA ILE A 144 -18.79 -42.31 4.07
C ILE A 144 -19.99 -42.85 4.83
N TYR A 145 -20.84 -41.99 5.38
CA TYR A 145 -22.04 -42.40 6.11
C TYR A 145 -23.02 -43.19 5.22
N PHE A 146 -23.18 -42.78 3.97
CA PHE A 146 -24.03 -43.47 3.00
C PHE A 146 -23.49 -44.85 2.66
N ILE A 147 -22.18 -44.99 2.43
CA ILE A 147 -21.53 -46.28 2.17
C ILE A 147 -21.65 -47.21 3.38
N LEU A 148 -21.42 -46.73 4.60
CA LEU A 148 -21.58 -47.51 5.83
C LEU A 148 -23.03 -47.98 6.02
N SER A 149 -24.01 -47.12 5.74
CA SER A 149 -25.43 -47.46 5.84
C SER A 149 -25.83 -48.57 4.85
N PHE A 150 -25.30 -48.49 3.62
CA PHE A 150 -25.50 -49.55 2.61
C PHE A 150 -24.83 -50.86 3.02
N LEU A 151 -23.59 -50.82 3.53
CA LEU A 151 -22.88 -52.02 3.98
C LEU A 151 -23.59 -52.72 5.13
N GLN A 152 -24.14 -51.96 6.07
CA GLN A 152 -24.89 -52.49 7.21
C GLN A 152 -26.20 -53.15 6.78
N MET A 153 -26.85 -52.63 5.72
CA MET A 153 -28.05 -53.25 5.14
C MET A 153 -27.73 -54.58 4.43
N PHE A 154 -26.58 -54.70 3.79
CA PHE A 154 -26.12 -55.95 3.17
C PHE A 154 -25.65 -57.00 4.18
N LEU A 155 -25.03 -56.59 5.29
CA LEU A 155 -24.57 -57.52 6.33
C LEU A 155 -25.70 -58.05 7.23
N TYR A 156 -26.83 -57.36 7.33
CA TYR A 156 -27.98 -57.79 8.12
C TYR A 156 -29.06 -58.58 7.34
N SER A 157 -28.86 -58.82 6.04
CA SER A 157 -29.83 -59.52 5.18
C SER A 157 -29.42 -60.96 4.83
N ASN A 158 -28.46 -61.54 5.56
CA ASN A 158 -28.08 -62.96 5.55
C ASN A 158 -28.34 -63.57 6.93
#